data_AF-A0A3G2T0N0-F1
#
_entry.id   AF-A0A3G2T0N0-F1
#
_cell.length_a   1.000
_cell.length_b   1.000
_cell.length_c   1.000
_cell.angle_alpha   90.00
_cell.angle_beta   90.00
_cell.angle_gamma   90.00
#
_symmetry.space_group_name_H-M   'P 1'
#
loop_
_entity.id
_entity.type
_entity.pdbx_description
1 polymer ?
#
loop_
_entity_poly.entity_id
_entity_poly.type
_entity_poly.pdbx_seq_one_letter_code
_entity_poly.pdbx_strand_id
1 'polypeptide(L)'
;MSIIEKVILKNIGEGYCILTPQKIFPYVEYVDWLEGEDEEDGALTRATLHDDSTITGSGFIELWVVWHENVDKISGNDLKKLSELDSNLVLSFE
;
A
#
# COMPACT_ATOMS: atom_id res chain seq x y z
N MET A 1 17.65 -3.90 12.45
CA MET A 1 16.99 -4.23 11.17
C MET A 1 15.63 -3.58 11.18
N SER A 2 15.27 -2.87 10.11
CA SER A 2 13.89 -2.39 9.95
C SER A 2 13.01 -3.61 9.69
N ILE A 3 11.94 -3.77 10.47
CA ILE A 3 10.92 -4.81 10.26
C ILE A 3 9.90 -4.41 9.18
N ILE A 4 10.00 -3.16 8.73
CA ILE A 4 9.18 -2.58 7.67
C ILE A 4 9.99 -2.62 6.38
N GLU A 5 9.34 -3.11 5.32
CA GLU A 5 9.92 -3.31 3.99
C GLU A 5 9.09 -2.53 2.96
N LYS A 6 9.73 -2.08 1.86
CA LYS A 6 9.02 -1.52 0.71
C LYS A 6 8.96 -2.58 -0.39
N VAL A 7 7.77 -2.86 -0.89
CA VAL A 7 7.53 -3.90 -1.89
C VAL A 7 6.59 -3.39 -2.96
N ILE A 8 6.76 -3.90 -4.19
CA ILE A 8 5.77 -3.69 -5.24
C ILE A 8 4.56 -4.57 -4.92
N LEU A 9 3.35 -4.01 -4.99
CA LEU A 9 2.08 -4.69 -4.70
C LEU A 9 1.98 -6.11 -5.29
N LYS A 10 2.37 -6.27 -6.56
CA LYS A 10 2.34 -7.57 -7.26
C LYS A 10 3.25 -8.65 -6.65
N ASN A 11 4.19 -8.25 -5.80
CA ASN A 11 5.18 -9.11 -5.14
C ASN A 11 4.87 -9.28 -3.64
N ILE A 12 3.74 -8.78 -3.15
CA ILE A 12 3.34 -8.98 -1.75
C ILE A 12 3.06 -10.46 -1.53
N GLY A 13 3.84 -11.08 -0.64
CA GLY A 13 3.61 -12.45 -0.20
C GLY A 13 2.47 -12.54 0.80
N GLU A 14 1.92 -13.74 0.98
CA GLU A 14 0.97 -14.03 2.05
C GLU A 14 1.58 -13.71 3.43
N GLY A 15 0.77 -13.20 4.36
CA GLY A 15 1.21 -12.89 5.73
C GLY A 15 1.82 -11.51 5.92
N TYR A 16 1.96 -10.72 4.86
CA TYR A 16 2.33 -9.30 4.99
C TYR A 16 1.10 -8.42 5.18
N CYS A 17 1.17 -7.53 6.17
CA CYS A 17 0.21 -6.44 6.36
C CYS A 17 0.73 -5.17 5.69
N ILE A 18 -0.19 -4.41 5.09
CA ILE A 18 0.10 -3.14 4.40
C ILE A 18 0.05 -2.00 5.40
N LEU A 19 1.06 -1.15 5.37
CA LEU A 19 1.19 0.00 6.23
C LEU A 19 0.88 1.26 5.44
N THR A 20 -0.08 2.03 5.93
CA THR A 20 -0.29 3.40 5.50
C THR A 20 -0.06 4.34 6.68
N PRO A 21 0.13 5.65 6.43
CA PRO A 21 0.25 6.64 7.50
C PRO A 21 -0.94 6.65 8.47
N GLN A 22 -2.13 6.26 8.00
CA GLN A 22 -3.35 6.32 8.79
C GLN A 22 -3.72 4.98 9.42
N LYS A 23 -3.43 3.85 8.77
CA LYS A 23 -3.94 2.53 9.18
C LYS A 23 -3.03 1.40 8.70
N ILE A 24 -3.16 0.27 9.40
CA ILE A 24 -2.56 -1.00 8.98
C ILE A 24 -3.68 -1.88 8.43
N PHE A 25 -3.47 -2.42 7.23
CA PHE A 25 -4.42 -3.29 6.56
C PHE A 25 -3.87 -4.71 6.52
N PRO A 26 -4.69 -5.73 6.86
CA PRO A 26 -4.21 -7.09 6.97
C PRO A 26 -3.86 -7.71 5.61
N TYR A 27 -4.55 -7.32 4.53
CA TYR A 27 -4.32 -7.80 3.17
C TYR A 27 -4.97 -6.88 2.12
N VAL A 28 -4.62 -7.10 0.85
CA VAL A 28 -5.33 -6.58 -0.33
C VAL A 28 -6.42 -7.56 -0.71
N GLU A 29 -7.64 -7.06 -0.89
CA GLU A 29 -8.80 -7.85 -1.32
C GLU A 29 -8.68 -8.21 -2.81
N TYR A 30 -8.47 -7.20 -3.67
CA TYR A 30 -8.26 -7.36 -5.11
C TYR A 30 -7.53 -6.15 -5.73
N VAL A 31 -7.01 -6.34 -6.94
CA VAL A 31 -6.27 -5.32 -7.70
C VAL A 31 -6.90 -5.16 -9.08
N ASP A 32 -7.29 -3.93 -9.41
CA ASP A 32 -7.77 -3.53 -10.72
C ASP A 32 -6.69 -2.78 -11.50
N TRP A 33 -6.55 -3.13 -12.78
CA TRP A 33 -5.79 -2.35 -13.75
C TRP A 33 -6.77 -1.43 -14.47
N LEU A 34 -6.69 -0.14 -14.17
CA LEU A 34 -7.49 0.89 -14.79
C LEU A 34 -6.77 1.32 -16.08
N GLU A 35 -7.36 0.98 -17.23
CA GLU A 35 -6.91 1.52 -18.51
C GLU A 35 -7.13 3.05 -18.46
N GLY A 36 -6.04 3.81 -18.56
CA GLY A 36 -6.13 5.26 -18.67
C GLY A 36 -6.82 5.63 -19.98
N GLU A 37 -7.65 6.67 -19.96
CA GLU A 37 -8.31 7.19 -21.17
C GLU A 37 -7.30 7.80 -22.17
N ASP A 38 -6.06 8.07 -21.72
CA ASP A 38 -4.95 8.55 -22.54
C ASP A 38 -3.73 7.63 -22.39
N GLU A 39 -3.21 7.10 -23.52
CA GLU A 39 -2.02 6.22 -23.57
C GLU A 39 -0.73 6.90 -23.06
N GLU A 40 -0.74 8.21 -22.79
CA GLU A 40 0.43 8.97 -22.35
C GLU A 40 0.74 8.89 -20.83
N ASP A 41 -0.24 8.63 -19.96
CA ASP A 41 -0.05 8.71 -18.49
C ASP A 41 0.29 7.37 -17.80
N GLY A 42 0.39 6.30 -18.59
CA GLY A 42 0.68 4.94 -18.09
C GLY A 42 -0.51 4.29 -17.39
N ALA A 43 -0.54 2.96 -17.36
CA ALA A 43 -1.64 2.21 -16.75
C ALA A 43 -1.81 2.59 -15.27
N LEU A 44 -3.02 2.98 -14.87
CA LEU A 44 -3.35 3.28 -13.48
C LEU A 44 -3.70 1.97 -12.78
N THR A 45 -3.19 1.77 -11.57
CA THR A 45 -3.51 0.58 -10.77
C THR A 45 -4.29 1.02 -9.54
N ARG A 46 -5.34 0.26 -9.20
CA ARG A 46 -6.11 0.43 -7.96
C ARG A 46 -6.08 -0.86 -7.16
N ALA A 47 -5.67 -0.77 -5.90
CA ALA A 47 -5.77 -1.85 -4.93
C ALA A 47 -6.92 -1.57 -3.96
N THR A 48 -7.82 -2.52 -3.80
CA THR A 48 -8.86 -2.47 -2.75
C THR A 48 -8.37 -3.27 -1.55
N LEU A 49 -8.43 -2.66 -0.37
CA LEU A 49 -8.00 -3.22 0.90
C LEU A 49 -9.18 -3.90 1.61
N HIS A 50 -8.91 -4.68 2.66
CA HIS A 50 -9.94 -5.51 3.31
C HIS A 50 -11.17 -4.75 3.89
N ASP A 51 -11.09 -3.44 4.03
CA ASP A 51 -12.16 -2.59 4.57
C ASP A 51 -12.75 -1.65 3.49
N ASP A 52 -12.61 -2.04 2.23
CA ASP A 52 -13.03 -1.28 1.04
C ASP A 52 -12.26 0.03 0.81
N SER A 53 -11.28 0.36 1.66
CA SER A 53 -10.34 1.45 1.37
C SER A 53 -9.56 1.16 0.10
N THR A 54 -9.21 2.18 -0.66
CA THR A 54 -8.49 2.01 -1.93
C THR A 54 -7.16 2.75 -1.94
N ILE A 55 -6.17 2.15 -2.62
CA ILE A 55 -4.88 2.75 -2.96
C ILE A 55 -4.79 2.83 -4.47
N THR A 56 -4.62 4.03 -5.00
CA THR A 56 -4.37 4.25 -6.43
C THR A 56 -2.96 4.80 -6.67
N GLY A 57 -2.34 4.33 -7.74
CA GLY A 57 -1.02 4.79 -8.18
C GLY A 57 -0.75 4.42 -9.64
N SER A 58 0.15 5.14 -10.29
CA SER A 58 0.55 4.86 -11.67
C SER A 58 1.53 3.69 -11.75
N GLY A 59 1.31 2.80 -12.72
CA GLY A 59 2.14 1.62 -12.95
C GLY A 59 2.17 0.66 -11.75
N PHE A 60 3.35 0.45 -11.18
CA PHE A 60 3.57 -0.47 -10.06
C PHE A 60 3.45 0.27 -8.73
N ILE A 61 2.37 0.02 -7.99
CA ILE A 61 2.18 0.56 -6.64
C ILE A 61 3.26 -0.02 -5.72
N GLU A 62 4.11 0.85 -5.18
CA GLU A 62 5.02 0.49 -4.08
C GLU A 62 4.29 0.72 -2.75
N LEU A 63 4.36 -0.27 -1.87
CA LEU A 63 3.70 -0.27 -0.58
C LEU A 63 4.71 -0.58 0.52
N TRP A 64 4.48 -0.01 1.69
CA TRP A 64 5.17 -0.42 2.90
C TRP A 64 4.45 -1.59 3.52
N VAL A 65 5.19 -2.61 3.91
CA VAL A 65 4.65 -3.83 4.50
C VAL A 65 5.40 -4.23 5.75
N VAL A 66 4.73 -5.01 6.58
CA VAL A 66 5.31 -5.68 7.75
C VAL A 66 4.77 -7.10 7.81
N TRP A 67 5.59 -8.04 8.25
CA TRP A 67 5.11 -9.38 8.57
C TRP A 67 4.05 -9.33 9.68
N HIS A 68 2.95 -10.07 9.57
CA HIS A 68 1.80 -9.96 10.47
C HIS A 68 2.17 -10.17 11.96
N GLU A 69 3.12 -11.07 12.27
CA GLU A 69 3.59 -11.29 13.66
C GLU A 69 4.40 -10.13 14.24
N ASN A 70 4.78 -9.16 13.40
CA ASN A 70 5.55 -7.99 13.79
C ASN A 70 4.70 -6.71 13.85
N VAL A 71 3.39 -6.77 13.60
CA VAL A 71 2.50 -5.59 13.65
C VAL A 71 2.57 -4.90 15.00
N ASP A 72 2.55 -5.67 16.10
CA ASP A 72 2.63 -5.12 17.47
C ASP A 72 3.98 -4.48 17.81
N LYS A 73 4.99 -4.64 16.94
CA LYS A 73 6.32 -4.04 17.09
C LYS A 73 6.44 -2.70 16.39
N ILE A 74 5.43 -2.28 15.62
CA ILE A 74 5.42 -0.99 14.94
C ILE A 74 5.10 0.11 15.93
N SER A 75 5.99 1.11 16.03
CA SER A 75 5.74 2.29 16.84
C SER A 75 5.02 3.38 16.03
N GLY A 76 4.32 4.28 16.72
CA GLY A 76 3.74 5.47 16.08
C GLY A 76 4.77 6.37 15.39
N ASN A 77 6.06 6.28 15.76
CA ASN A 77 7.14 6.99 15.07
C ASN A 77 7.50 6.35 13.73
N ASP A 78 7.33 5.04 13.58
CA ASP A 78 7.57 4.35 12.32
C ASP A 78 6.50 4.72 11.30
N LEU A 79 5.22 4.79 11.73
CA LEU A 79 4.11 5.24 10.89
C LEU A 79 4.27 6.72 10.43
N LYS A 80 4.79 7.60 11.30
CA LYS A 80 5.06 8.99 10.93
C LYS A 80 6.10 9.12 9.83
N LYS A 81 7.13 8.27 9.81
CA LYS A 81 8.13 8.27 8.74
C LYS A 81 7.54 7.82 7.40
N LEU A 82 6.52 6.96 7.41
CA LEU A 82 5.82 6.56 6.19
C LEU A 82 5.05 7.74 5.57
N SER A 83 4.51 8.63 6.39
CA SER A 83 3.77 9.82 5.92
C SER A 83 4.61 10.82 5.12
N GLU A 84 5.94 10.79 5.29
CA GLU A 84 6.89 11.66 4.58
C GLU A 84 7.33 11.08 3.23
N LEU A 85 7.02 9.81 2.95
CA LEU A 85 7.62 9.04 1.86
C LEU A 85 6.69 8.73 0.68
N ASP A 86 5.39 9.00 0.79
CA ASP A 86 4.40 8.67 -0.26
C ASP A 86 3.59 9.89 -0.71
N SER A 87 4.23 10.78 -1.47
CA SER A 87 3.54 11.85 -2.21
C SER A 87 2.79 11.36 -3.45
N ASN A 88 2.99 10.09 -3.84
CA ASN A 88 2.49 9.51 -5.09
C ASN A 88 1.33 8.51 -4.88
N LEU A 89 0.96 8.22 -3.63
CA LEU A 89 -0.18 7.35 -3.31
C LEU A 89 -1.38 8.18 -2.91
N VAL A 90 -2.51 7.94 -3.58
CA VAL A 90 -3.79 8.48 -3.16
C VAL A 90 -4.53 7.41 -2.38
N LEU A 91 -4.75 7.67 -1.09
CA LEU A 91 -5.53 6.84 -0.18
C LEU A 91 -6.94 7.41 -0.10
N SER A 92 -7.94 6.61 -0.48
CA SER A 92 -9.35 6.96 -0.35
C SER A 92 -10.04 5.98 0.59
N PHE A 93 -10.78 6.51 1.56
CA PHE A 93 -11.61 5.75 2.49
C PHE A 93 -13.06 5.80 1.99
N GLU A 94 -13.77 4.68 2.05
CA GLU A 94 -15.24 4.66 1.94
C GLU A 94 -15.91 4.98 3.29
#